data_AF-A0A2G9RZN7-F1
#
_entry.id   AF-A0A2G9RZN7-F1
#
_cell.length_a   1.000
_cell.length_b   1.000
_cell.length_c   1.000
_cell.angle_alpha   90.00
_cell.angle_beta   90.00
_cell.angle_gamma   90.00
#
_symmetry.space_group_name_H-M   'P 1'
#
loop_
_entity.id
_entity.type
_entity.pdbx_description
1 polymer ?
#
loop_
_entity_poly.entity_id
_entity_poly.type
_entity_poly.pdbx_seq_one_letter_code
_entity_poly.pdbx_strand_id
1 'polypeptide(L)'
;VHIQRTEGCDHMTCSQCNTNFCYRCGERYRQLRFFGDHTSNLSVFGCKYRYLPERPHLRRLVRGSVCAGKLLIAPLLLVLGLALGAIAVVVGLFGLPIYCLCKKKRKRTRTGMPW
;
A
#
# COMPACT_ATOMS: atom_id res chain seq x y z
N VAL A 1 -34.49 -16.76 1.12
CA VAL A 1 -33.47 -17.83 1.03
C VAL A 1 -32.81 -17.95 2.40
N HIS A 2 -32.87 -19.11 3.04
CA HIS A 2 -32.10 -19.41 4.25
C HIS A 2 -30.98 -20.37 3.86
N ILE A 3 -29.75 -20.00 4.17
CA ILE A 3 -28.55 -20.75 3.80
C ILE A 3 -27.98 -21.29 5.10
N GLN A 4 -27.89 -22.62 5.23
CA GLN A 4 -27.35 -23.24 6.44
C GLN A 4 -25.82 -23.15 6.45
N ARG A 5 -25.27 -22.80 7.60
CA ARG A 5 -23.82 -22.69 7.82
C ARG A 5 -23.15 -24.05 7.65
N THR A 6 -22.09 -24.10 6.85
CA THR A 6 -21.15 -25.22 6.86
C THR A 6 -20.28 -25.16 8.12
N GLU A 7 -20.16 -26.27 8.84
CA GLU A 7 -19.42 -26.33 10.09
C GLU A 7 -17.97 -25.84 9.91
N GLY A 8 -17.50 -24.98 10.81
CA GLY A 8 -16.12 -24.49 10.84
C GLY A 8 -15.75 -23.36 9.87
N CYS A 9 -16.58 -23.03 8.86
CA CYS A 9 -16.28 -21.95 7.90
C CYS A 9 -17.33 -20.82 7.95
N ASP A 10 -16.87 -19.56 8.07
CA ASP A 10 -17.75 -18.38 8.02
C ASP A 10 -17.93 -17.82 6.60
N HIS A 11 -17.16 -18.32 5.63
CA HIS A 11 -17.23 -17.91 4.23
C HIS A 11 -18.27 -18.75 3.49
N MET A 12 -19.32 -18.09 3.01
CA MET A 12 -20.45 -18.74 2.35
C MET A 12 -20.74 -18.09 1.01
N THR A 13 -21.35 -18.86 0.11
CA THR A 13 -21.75 -18.40 -1.22
C THR A 13 -23.25 -18.61 -1.39
N CYS A 14 -23.95 -17.59 -1.87
CA CYS A 14 -25.39 -17.70 -2.13
C CYS A 14 -25.64 -18.45 -3.45
N SER A 15 -26.46 -19.50 -3.45
CA SER A 15 -26.75 -20.30 -4.64
C SER A 15 -27.62 -19.61 -5.70
N GLN A 16 -28.36 -18.56 -5.33
CA GLN A 16 -29.25 -17.83 -6.24
C GLN A 16 -28.53 -16.71 -6.99
N CYS A 17 -27.62 -16.00 -6.31
CA CYS A 17 -26.93 -14.83 -6.87
C CYS A 17 -25.41 -14.98 -6.94
N ASN A 18 -24.86 -16.14 -6.55
CA ASN A 18 -23.42 -16.46 -6.54
C ASN A 18 -22.54 -15.44 -5.80
N THR A 19 -23.10 -14.70 -4.84
CA THR A 19 -22.34 -13.74 -4.04
C THR A 19 -21.67 -14.42 -2.86
N ASN A 20 -20.39 -14.14 -2.65
CA ASN A 20 -19.63 -14.53 -1.46
C ASN A 20 -19.91 -13.58 -0.30
N PHE A 21 -20.30 -14.10 0.85
CA PHE A 21 -20.63 -13.33 2.05
C PHE A 21 -20.23 -14.06 3.34
N CYS A 22 -20.05 -13.28 4.40
CA CYS A 22 -19.72 -13.81 5.72
C CYS A 22 -21.00 -14.17 6.48
N TYR A 23 -21.11 -15.41 6.95
CA TYR A 23 -22.28 -15.87 7.68
C TYR A 23 -22.53 -15.09 8.98
N ARG A 24 -21.46 -14.66 9.67
CA ARG A 24 -21.56 -13.97 10.95
C ARG A 24 -22.08 -12.54 10.84
N CYS A 25 -21.61 -11.78 9.85
CA CYS A 25 -21.93 -10.35 9.74
C CYS A 25 -22.83 -10.01 8.55
N GLY A 26 -23.05 -10.94 7.62
CA GLY A 26 -23.86 -10.72 6.42
C GLY A 26 -23.19 -9.83 5.36
N GLU A 27 -21.98 -9.33 5.61
CA GLU A 27 -21.26 -8.52 4.62
C GLU A 27 -20.67 -9.39 3.50
N ARG A 28 -20.63 -8.83 2.29
CA ARG A 28 -20.01 -9.48 1.14
C ARG A 28 -18.49 -9.44 1.26
N TYR A 29 -17.84 -10.53 0.87
CA TYR A 29 -16.39 -10.54 0.72
C TYR A 29 -16.02 -9.65 -0.46
N ARG A 30 -15.55 -8.44 -0.16
CA ARG A 30 -14.98 -7.51 -1.15
C ARG A 30 -13.50 -7.37 -0.85
N GLN A 31 -12.68 -7.56 -1.87
CA GLN A 31 -11.26 -7.32 -1.78
C GLN A 31 -10.94 -6.03 -2.54
N LEU A 32 -10.64 -4.97 -1.78
CA LEU A 32 -10.13 -3.73 -2.34
C LEU A 32 -8.68 -3.60 -1.86
N ARG A 33 -7.73 -3.49 -2.80
CA ARG A 33 -6.28 -3.44 -2.49
C ARG A 33 -5.94 -2.42 -1.40
N PHE A 34 -6.69 -1.32 -1.32
CA PHE A 34 -6.47 -0.24 -0.36
C PHE A 34 -7.17 -0.43 0.98
N PHE A 35 -8.35 -1.04 1.00
CA PHE A 35 -9.19 -1.15 2.20
C PHE A 35 -9.09 -2.51 2.91
N GLY A 36 -8.41 -3.47 2.29
CA GLY A 36 -8.14 -4.80 2.84
C GLY A 36 -9.18 -5.84 2.45
N ASP A 37 -9.06 -7.00 3.10
CA ASP A 37 -9.92 -8.17 2.97
C ASP A 37 -10.89 -8.27 4.16
N HIS A 38 -11.95 -9.04 4.01
CA HIS A 38 -12.92 -9.22 5.10
C HIS A 38 -12.40 -10.07 6.27
N THR A 39 -11.37 -10.89 6.01
CA THR A 39 -10.78 -11.82 6.97
C THR A 39 -9.80 -11.17 7.94
N SER A 40 -9.08 -10.11 7.57
CA SER A 40 -8.14 -9.47 8.49
C SER A 40 -8.83 -8.65 9.58
N ASN A 41 -8.17 -8.52 10.73
CA ASN A 41 -8.73 -7.84 11.90
C ASN A 41 -8.81 -6.32 11.73
N LEU A 42 -7.77 -5.75 11.10
CA LEU A 42 -7.53 -4.31 10.98
C LEU A 42 -7.99 -3.71 9.64
N SER A 43 -8.47 -4.53 8.70
CA SER A 43 -9.06 -4.00 7.46
C SER A 43 -10.29 -3.15 7.76
N VAL A 44 -10.51 -2.16 6.92
CA VAL A 44 -11.65 -1.24 7.03
C VAL A 44 -12.96 -2.01 6.84
N PHE A 45 -12.98 -2.95 5.91
CA PHE A 45 -14.11 -3.84 5.60
C PHE A 45 -14.02 -5.22 6.28
N GLY A 46 -13.28 -5.33 7.38
CA GLY A 46 -13.14 -6.59 8.13
C GLY A 46 -14.41 -7.00 8.87
N CYS A 47 -14.52 -8.26 9.26
CA CYS A 47 -15.66 -8.73 10.04
C CYS A 47 -15.82 -7.99 11.39
N LYS A 48 -17.04 -7.55 11.70
CA LYS A 48 -17.40 -6.86 12.96
C LYS A 48 -17.12 -7.72 14.20
N TYR A 49 -17.38 -9.03 14.09
CA TYR A 49 -17.34 -9.98 15.22
C TYR A 49 -15.95 -10.55 15.50
N ARG A 50 -14.96 -10.27 14.64
CA ARG A 50 -13.58 -10.77 14.81
C ARG A 50 -12.70 -9.82 15.61
N TYR A 51 -12.94 -8.51 15.53
CA TYR A 51 -12.14 -7.49 16.18
C TYR A 51 -13.00 -6.61 17.10
N LEU A 52 -12.73 -6.64 18.40
CA LEU A 52 -13.44 -5.88 19.44
C LEU A 52 -14.98 -5.93 19.30
N PRO A 53 -15.59 -7.13 19.39
CA PRO A 53 -17.04 -7.29 19.19
C PRO A 53 -17.86 -6.36 20.10
N GLU A 54 -17.49 -6.30 21.39
CA GLU A 54 -18.19 -5.53 22.43
C GLU A 54 -17.98 -4.02 22.39
N ARG A 55 -16.98 -3.52 21.67
CA ARG A 55 -16.61 -2.09 21.68
C ARG A 55 -16.69 -1.48 20.28
N PRO A 56 -17.90 -1.10 19.81
CA PRO A 56 -18.10 -0.61 18.45
C PRO A 56 -17.40 0.72 18.17
N HIS A 57 -17.30 1.61 19.17
CA HIS A 57 -16.62 2.90 19.04
C HIS A 57 -15.12 2.72 18.86
N LEU A 58 -14.49 1.89 19.69
CA LEU A 58 -13.05 1.62 19.58
C LEU A 58 -12.71 0.90 18.28
N ARG A 59 -13.54 -0.04 17.83
CA ARG A 59 -13.41 -0.67 16.50
C ARG A 59 -13.46 0.36 15.37
N ARG A 60 -14.40 1.31 15.41
CA ARG A 60 -14.51 2.37 14.40
C ARG A 60 -13.30 3.30 14.43
N LEU A 61 -12.80 3.66 15.62
CA LEU A 61 -11.60 4.48 15.77
C LEU A 61 -10.36 3.80 15.21
N VAL A 62 -10.12 2.52 15.56
CA VAL A 62 -8.95 1.78 15.07
C VAL A 62 -9.00 1.58 13.56
N ARG A 63 -10.14 1.15 13.00
CA ARG A 63 -10.26 0.98 11.54
C ARG A 63 -10.24 2.31 10.80
N GLY A 64 -10.81 3.35 11.39
CA GLY A 64 -10.75 4.72 10.87
C GLY A 64 -9.32 5.25 10.84
N SER A 65 -8.52 5.02 11.89
CA SER A 65 -7.12 5.44 11.93
C SER A 65 -6.26 4.68 10.93
N VAL A 66 -6.49 3.38 10.73
CA VAL A 66 -5.83 2.59 9.68
C VAL A 66 -6.15 3.13 8.28
N CYS A 67 -7.43 3.44 8.02
CA CYS A 67 -7.87 4.03 6.76
C CYS A 67 -7.19 5.39 6.50
N ALA A 68 -7.24 6.28 7.49
CA ALA A 68 -6.61 7.60 7.41
C ALA A 68 -5.09 7.48 7.23
N GLY A 69 -4.43 6.59 7.97
CA GLY A 69 -2.99 6.34 7.85
C GLY A 69 -2.62 5.88 6.43
N LYS A 70 -3.38 4.95 5.84
CA LYS A 70 -3.15 4.51 4.46
C LYS A 70 -3.35 5.65 3.46
N LEU A 71 -4.40 6.45 3.62
CA LEU A 71 -4.70 7.60 2.77
C LEU A 71 -3.65 8.71 2.85
N LEU A 72 -3.00 8.90 4.01
CA LEU A 72 -1.95 9.90 4.18
C LEU A 72 -0.57 9.39 3.72
N ILE A 73 -0.22 8.16 4.07
CA ILE A 73 1.10 7.58 3.78
C ILE A 73 1.27 7.35 2.27
N ALA A 74 0.24 6.87 1.56
CA ALA A 74 0.34 6.59 0.14
C ALA A 74 0.77 7.79 -0.73
N PRO A 75 0.11 8.98 -0.66
CA PRO A 75 0.55 10.14 -1.41
C PRO A 75 1.89 10.69 -0.91
N LEU A 76 2.18 10.61 0.40
CA LEU A 76 3.48 11.04 0.94
C LEU A 76 4.64 10.23 0.34
N LEU A 77 4.51 8.90 0.30
CA LEU A 77 5.52 8.04 -0.31
C LEU A 77 5.64 8.27 -1.82
N LEU A 78 4.53 8.54 -2.50
CA LEU A 78 4.53 8.86 -3.91
C LEU A 78 5.29 10.17 -4.19
N VAL A 79 5.02 11.22 -3.43
CA VAL A 79 5.72 12.51 -3.55
C VAL A 79 7.20 12.37 -3.21
N LEU A 80 7.55 11.64 -2.14
CA LEU A 80 8.94 11.39 -1.77
C LEU A 80 9.68 10.61 -2.87
N GLY A 81 9.04 9.58 -3.43
CA GLY A 81 9.60 8.80 -4.54
C GLY A 81 9.85 9.64 -5.78
N LEU A 82 8.91 10.52 -6.14
CA LEU A 82 9.06 11.45 -7.27
C LEU A 82 10.19 12.47 -7.03
N ALA A 83 10.30 13.02 -5.82
CA ALA A 83 11.34 13.97 -5.47
C ALA A 83 12.74 13.33 -5.55
N LEU A 84 12.92 12.15 -4.93
CA LEU A 84 14.18 11.41 -4.99
C LEU A 84 14.52 10.99 -6.43
N GLY A 85 13.52 10.56 -7.20
CA GLY A 85 13.68 10.23 -8.62
C GLY A 85 14.15 11.43 -9.45
N ALA A 86 13.52 12.60 -9.27
CA ALA A 86 13.91 13.82 -9.96
C ALA A 86 15.35 14.24 -9.62
N ILE A 87 15.74 14.18 -8.33
CA ILE A 87 17.11 14.49 -7.90
C ILE A 87 18.09 13.52 -8.56
N ALA A 88 17.81 12.22 -8.57
CA ALA A 88 18.66 11.22 -9.20
C ALA A 88 18.83 11.48 -10.70
N VAL A 89 17.76 11.86 -11.41
CA VAL A 89 17.82 12.20 -12.84
C VAL A 89 18.69 13.44 -13.07
N VAL A 90 18.52 14.50 -12.27
CA VAL A 90 19.34 15.73 -12.40
C VAL A 90 20.82 15.42 -12.14
N VAL A 91 21.13 14.66 -11.08
CA VAL A 91 22.51 14.26 -10.78
C VAL A 91 23.09 13.37 -11.87
N GLY A 92 22.29 12.45 -12.43
CA GLY A 92 22.70 11.59 -13.53
C GLY A 92 22.94 12.35 -14.84
N LEU A 93 22.06 13.28 -15.20
CA LEU A 93 22.13 14.02 -16.46
C LEU A 93 23.10 15.19 -16.44
N PHE A 94 23.32 15.84 -15.29
CA PHE A 94 24.20 17.00 -15.21
C PHE A 94 25.47 16.70 -14.43
N GLY A 95 25.36 16.03 -13.28
CA GLY A 95 26.51 15.68 -12.44
C GLY A 95 27.49 14.72 -13.13
N LEU A 96 27.00 13.62 -13.71
CA LEU A 96 27.87 12.63 -14.37
C LEU A 96 28.61 13.17 -15.61
N PRO A 97 27.99 13.88 -16.57
CA PRO A 97 28.74 14.39 -17.71
C PRO A 97 29.71 15.50 -17.30
N ILE A 98 29.33 16.40 -16.38
CA ILE A 98 30.25 17.42 -15.87
C ILE A 98 31.43 16.72 -15.18
N TYR A 99 31.18 15.71 -14.35
CA TYR A 99 32.24 14.92 -13.71
C TYR A 99 33.14 14.21 -14.74
N CYS A 100 32.57 13.58 -15.76
CA CYS A 100 33.33 12.94 -16.84
C CYS A 100 34.18 13.95 -17.63
N LEU A 101 33.64 15.13 -17.95
CA LEU A 101 34.35 16.20 -18.64
C LEU A 101 35.48 16.78 -17.78
N CYS A 102 35.22 17.07 -16.51
CA CYS A 102 36.24 17.53 -15.55
C CYS A 102 37.34 16.48 -15.35
N LYS A 103 36.98 15.19 -15.25
CA LYS A 103 37.94 14.08 -15.16
C LYS A 103 38.78 13.97 -16.43
N LYS A 104 38.18 14.13 -17.62
CA LYS A 104 38.90 14.13 -18.91
C LYS A 104 39.86 15.31 -19.04
N LYS A 105 39.44 16.52 -18.66
CA LYS A 105 40.32 17.71 -18.60
C LYS A 105 41.49 17.50 -17.64
N ARG A 106 41.23 17.03 -16.41
CA ARG A 106 42.27 16.75 -15.41
C ARG A 106 43.30 15.72 -15.90
N LYS A 107 42.87 14.67 -16.60
CA LYS A 107 43.78 13.71 -17.23
C LYS A 107 44.65 14.39 -18.30
N ARG A 108 44.06 15.22 -19.19
CA ARG A 108 44.78 15.95 -20.24
C ARG A 108 45.81 16.94 -19.70
N THR A 109 45.49 17.65 -18.61
CA THR A 109 46.44 18.55 -17.94
C THR A 109 47.61 17.79 -17.30
N ARG A 110 47.40 16.57 -16.79
CA ARG A 110 48.47 15.73 -16.22
C ARG A 110 49.41 15.13 -17.25
N THR A 111 48.94 14.82 -18.46
CA THR A 111 49.78 14.33 -19.57
C THR A 111 50.34 15.45 -20.46
N GLY A 112 49.91 16.70 -20.25
CA GLY A 112 50.35 17.88 -20.99
C GLY A 112 51.43 18.71 -20.30
N MET A 113 52.03 18.23 -19.21
CA MET A 113 53.30 18.77 -18.69
C MET A 113 54.43 18.02 -19.39
N PRO A 114 55.07 18.60 -20.43
CA PRO A 114 56.31 18.05 -20.95
C PRO A 114 57.39 18.28 -19.87
N TRP A 115 58.16 17.23 -19.58
CA TRP A 115 59.46 17.36 -18.94
C TRP A 115 60.40 18.14 -19.86
#